data_AF-A0A859QGX2-F1
#
_entry.id   AF-A0A859QGX2-F1
#
_cell.length_a   1.000
_cell.length_b   1.000
_cell.length_c   1.000
_cell.angle_alpha   90.00
_cell.angle_beta   90.00
_cell.angle_gamma   90.00
#
_symmetry.space_group_name_H-M   'P 1'
#
loop_
_entity.id
_entity.type
_entity.pdbx_description
1 polymer ?
#
loop_
_entity_poly.entity_id
_entity_poly.type
_entity_poly.pdbx_seq_one_letter_code
_entity_poly.pdbx_strand_id
1 'polypeptide(L)'
;MLPENVTLKYLVENRLLPNAEDYIRCIRLNCRQLGKGKGEYVVRLGRTGDGIAPNYRIEFPSDQAVCATSGELHNHFTGARWPADVDEFFSRDNVFNGRSHKEAVLGKAKESWSVETDDEASMMGLLQIFVEARKARK
;
A
#
# COMPACT_ATOMS: atom_id res chain seq x y z
N MET A 1 -10.75 9.97 10.40
CA MET A 1 -9.36 9.48 10.32
C MET A 1 -9.38 7.97 10.48
N LEU A 2 -8.61 7.26 9.65
CA LEU A 2 -8.54 5.80 9.66
C LEU A 2 -7.60 5.29 10.77
N PRO A 3 -7.78 4.04 11.25
CA PRO A 3 -6.91 3.46 12.27
C PRO A 3 -5.47 3.32 11.78
N GLU A 4 -4.52 3.19 12.72
CA GLU A 4 -3.08 3.14 12.40
C GLU A 4 -2.72 1.92 11.55
N ASN A 5 -3.38 0.80 11.81
CA ASN A 5 -3.20 -0.49 11.18
C ASN A 5 -4.22 -0.74 10.04
N VAL A 6 -4.70 0.32 9.39
CA VAL A 6 -5.64 0.19 8.28
C VAL A 6 -5.02 -0.59 7.11
N THR A 7 -5.78 -1.55 6.58
CA THR A 7 -5.44 -2.38 5.40
C THR A 7 -6.56 -2.33 4.37
N LEU A 8 -6.29 -2.80 3.16
CA LEU A 8 -7.33 -2.97 2.12
C LEU A 8 -8.45 -3.89 2.60
N LYS A 9 -8.11 -4.95 3.32
CA LYS A 9 -9.10 -5.85 3.94
C LYS A 9 -10.03 -5.09 4.89
N TYR A 10 -9.46 -4.26 5.77
CA TYR A 10 -10.26 -3.43 6.68
C TYR A 10 -11.23 -2.53 5.91
N LEU A 11 -10.78 -1.86 4.84
CA LEU A 11 -11.64 -1.00 4.02
C LEU A 11 -12.80 -1.77 3.38
N VAL A 12 -12.54 -2.99 2.90
CA VAL A 12 -13.54 -3.87 2.27
C VAL A 12 -14.57 -4.35 3.30
N GLU A 13 -14.11 -4.91 4.42
CA GLU A 13 -14.98 -5.48 5.46
C GLU A 13 -15.89 -4.43 6.09
N ASN A 14 -15.36 -3.22 6.30
CA ASN A 14 -16.11 -2.10 6.88
C ASN A 14 -16.89 -1.28 5.85
N ARG A 15 -16.88 -1.68 4.56
CA ARG A 15 -17.59 -1.00 3.46
C ARG A 15 -17.26 0.50 3.37
N LEU A 16 -15.99 0.85 3.59
CA LEU A 16 -15.52 2.23 3.62
C LEU A 16 -15.20 2.80 2.22
N LEU A 17 -15.34 1.97 1.18
CA LEU A 17 -15.12 2.34 -0.21
C LEU A 17 -16.43 2.20 -1.00
N PRO A 18 -16.80 3.17 -1.84
CA PRO A 18 -18.00 3.07 -2.68
C PRO A 18 -17.88 1.94 -3.72
N ASN A 19 -16.67 1.67 -4.21
CA ASN A 19 -16.37 0.57 -5.12
C ASN A 19 -15.01 -0.04 -4.77
N ALA A 20 -15.04 -0.99 -3.85
CA ALA A 20 -13.84 -1.64 -3.34
C ALA A 20 -13.12 -2.50 -4.39
N GLU A 21 -13.85 -3.21 -5.26
CA GLU A 21 -13.26 -4.06 -6.31
C GLU A 21 -12.43 -3.22 -7.30
N ASP A 22 -12.99 -2.12 -7.79
CA ASP A 22 -12.28 -1.27 -8.75
C ASP A 22 -11.13 -0.49 -8.11
N TYR A 23 -11.30 -0.03 -6.86
CA TYR A 23 -10.22 0.62 -6.11
C TYR A 23 -8.98 -0.29 -5.98
N ILE A 24 -9.19 -1.55 -5.57
CA ILE A 24 -8.10 -2.54 -5.44
C ILE A 24 -7.49 -2.87 -6.81
N ARG A 25 -8.31 -3.01 -7.86
CA ARG A 25 -7.81 -3.23 -9.23
C ARG A 25 -6.91 -2.10 -9.71
N CYS A 26 -7.28 -0.85 -9.45
CA CYS A 26 -6.50 0.31 -9.87
C CYS A 26 -5.18 0.44 -9.07
N ILE A 27 -5.20 0.17 -7.76
CA ILE A 27 -3.96 0.08 -6.97
C ILE A 27 -3.01 -0.94 -7.60
N ARG A 28 -3.51 -2.15 -7.83
CA ARG A 28 -2.73 -3.23 -8.42
C ARG A 28 -2.19 -2.90 -9.81
N LEU A 29 -2.99 -2.21 -10.64
CA LEU A 29 -2.55 -1.75 -11.95
C LEU A 29 -1.37 -0.79 -11.82
N ASN A 30 -1.44 0.17 -10.90
CA ASN A 30 -0.33 1.11 -10.66
C ASN A 30 0.90 0.40 -10.11
N CYS A 31 0.73 -0.56 -9.20
CA CYS A 31 1.83 -1.38 -8.69
C CYS A 31 2.52 -2.15 -9.82
N ARG A 32 1.76 -2.76 -10.72
CA ARG A 32 2.30 -3.46 -11.90
C ARG A 32 2.98 -2.52 -12.88
N GLN A 33 2.49 -1.30 -13.05
CA GLN A 33 3.09 -0.31 -13.95
C GLN A 33 4.42 0.20 -13.39
N LEU A 34 4.45 0.55 -12.10
CA LEU A 34 5.65 1.04 -11.42
C LEU A 34 6.67 -0.06 -11.15
N GLY A 35 6.21 -1.28 -10.85
CA GLY A 35 7.04 -2.42 -10.47
C GLY A 35 7.68 -3.16 -11.63
N LYS A 36 7.47 -2.73 -12.89
CA LYS A 36 8.16 -3.32 -14.05
C LYS A 36 9.67 -3.22 -13.85
N GLY A 37 10.29 -4.36 -13.53
CA GLY A 37 11.74 -4.48 -13.33
C GLY A 37 12.24 -4.08 -11.93
N LYS A 38 11.36 -3.77 -10.96
CA LYS A 38 11.74 -3.36 -9.59
C LYS A 38 11.55 -4.45 -8.52
N GLY A 39 11.00 -5.61 -8.89
CA GLY A 39 10.77 -6.71 -7.96
C GLY A 39 9.47 -6.59 -7.15
N GLU A 40 9.51 -7.08 -5.91
CA GLU A 40 8.37 -7.07 -4.98
C GLU A 40 7.98 -5.63 -4.58
N TYR A 41 6.74 -5.44 -4.15
CA TYR A 41 6.25 -4.15 -3.67
C TYR A 41 5.26 -4.33 -2.54
N VAL A 42 5.11 -3.28 -1.75
CA VAL A 42 4.08 -3.16 -0.74
C VAL A 42 3.32 -1.85 -0.89
N VAL A 43 2.08 -1.82 -0.41
CA VAL A 43 1.19 -0.66 -0.48
C VAL A 43 0.84 -0.20 0.92
N ARG A 44 0.99 1.10 1.18
CA ARG A 44 0.48 1.76 2.40
C ARG A 44 -0.66 2.68 2.09
N LEU A 45 -1.58 2.80 3.04
CA LEU A 45 -2.77 3.63 2.92
C LEU A 45 -2.58 4.93 3.70
N GLY A 46 -3.02 6.03 3.11
CA GLY A 46 -3.20 7.31 3.78
C GLY A 46 -4.35 7.21 4.77
N ARG A 47 -4.13 7.69 5.99
CA ARG A 47 -5.07 7.64 7.10
C ARG A 47 -5.87 8.92 7.28
N THR A 48 -5.37 9.99 6.70
CA THR A 48 -5.87 11.35 6.82
C THR A 48 -6.42 11.83 5.48
N GLY A 49 -7.08 12.98 5.50
CA GLY A 49 -7.73 13.54 4.32
C GLY A 49 -9.24 13.30 4.28
N ASP A 50 -9.90 14.14 3.47
CA ASP A 50 -11.36 14.24 3.39
C ASP A 50 -11.92 13.50 2.15
N GLY A 51 -11.07 12.69 1.51
CA GLY A 51 -11.39 12.00 0.27
C GLY A 51 -12.38 10.85 0.47
N ILE A 52 -13.15 10.57 -0.60
CA ILE A 52 -14.08 9.41 -0.67
C ILE A 52 -13.32 8.07 -0.57
N ALA A 53 -12.05 8.06 -0.98
CA ALA A 53 -11.17 6.91 -0.89
C ALA A 53 -9.78 7.38 -0.42
N PRO A 54 -9.10 6.60 0.43
CA PRO A 54 -7.80 6.99 0.97
C PRO A 54 -6.74 7.03 -0.13
N ASN A 55 -5.81 7.97 -0.01
CA ASN A 55 -4.59 7.95 -0.82
C ASN A 55 -3.78 6.69 -0.51
N TYR A 56 -2.87 6.30 -1.39
CA TYR A 56 -1.98 5.18 -1.14
C TYR A 56 -0.60 5.47 -1.70
N ARG A 57 0.41 4.82 -1.15
CA ARG A 57 1.78 4.89 -1.66
C ARG A 57 2.30 3.48 -1.92
N ILE A 58 3.10 3.36 -2.96
CA ILE A 58 3.71 2.09 -3.37
C ILE A 58 5.18 2.13 -2.99
N GLU A 59 5.62 1.17 -2.20
CA GLU A 59 6.98 1.06 -1.71
C GLU A 59 7.64 -0.15 -2.35
N PHE A 60 8.91 0.01 -2.73
CA PHE A 60 9.74 -1.06 -3.26
C PHE A 60 10.90 -1.29 -2.29
N PRO A 61 11.36 -2.54 -2.12
CA PRO A 61 12.62 -2.79 -1.45
C PRO A 61 13.72 -2.05 -2.21
N SER A 62 14.53 -1.26 -1.49
CA SER A 62 15.58 -0.47 -2.11
C SER A 62 16.70 -1.37 -2.63
N ASP A 63 17.09 -1.22 -3.90
CA ASP A 63 18.29 -1.85 -4.48
C ASP A 63 19.59 -1.32 -3.83
N GLN A 64 19.52 -0.23 -3.07
CA GLN A 64 20.61 0.19 -2.20
C GLN A 64 20.47 -0.50 -0.85
N ALA A 65 20.96 -1.73 -0.79
CA ALA A 65 21.58 -2.25 0.41
C ALA A 65 22.73 -1.29 0.80
N VAL A 66 22.42 -0.24 1.56
CA VAL A 66 23.39 0.26 2.53
C VAL A 66 23.73 -0.96 3.35
N CYS A 67 24.99 -1.37 3.38
CA CYS A 67 25.50 -2.55 4.09
C CYS A 67 24.93 -2.63 5.51
N ALA A 68 23.73 -3.19 5.66
CA ALA A 68 23.16 -3.53 6.94
C ALA A 68 24.05 -4.65 7.45
N THR A 69 24.75 -4.39 8.54
CA THR A 69 25.59 -5.38 9.17
C THR A 69 24.72 -6.59 9.53
N SER A 70 25.31 -7.79 9.59
CA SER A 70 24.55 -9.01 9.86
C SER A 70 23.71 -8.94 11.16
N GLY A 71 24.10 -8.08 12.11
CA GLY A 71 23.33 -7.80 13.33
C GLY A 71 22.06 -6.96 13.09
N GLU A 72 22.08 -6.00 12.16
CA GLU A 72 20.91 -5.17 11.83
C GLU A 72 19.86 -5.96 11.06
N LEU A 73 20.30 -6.88 10.18
CA LEU A 73 19.43 -7.84 9.51
C LEU A 73 18.82 -8.86 10.49
N HIS A 74 19.61 -9.37 11.44
CA HIS A 74 19.12 -10.31 12.45
C HIS A 74 18.05 -9.65 13.34
N ASN A 75 18.32 -8.45 13.83
CA ASN A 75 17.36 -7.67 14.62
C ASN A 75 16.06 -7.38 13.85
N HIS A 76 16.15 -7.17 12.53
CA HIS A 76 15.00 -6.97 11.66
C HIS A 76 14.09 -8.21 11.56
N PHE A 77 14.64 -9.38 11.26
CA PHE A 77 13.85 -10.63 11.22
C PHE A 77 13.30 -11.05 12.59
N THR A 78 13.86 -10.50 13.67
CA THR A 78 13.36 -10.69 15.04
C THR A 78 12.49 -9.53 15.56
N GLY A 79 12.10 -8.57 14.71
CA GLY A 79 11.08 -7.56 15.03
C GLY A 79 11.58 -6.23 15.63
N ALA A 80 12.87 -5.91 15.54
CA ALA A 80 13.43 -4.65 16.02
C ALA A 80 13.81 -3.72 14.86
N ARG A 81 12.88 -2.79 14.56
CA ARG A 81 12.96 -1.48 13.85
C ARG A 81 13.84 -1.32 12.58
N TRP A 82 13.21 -0.80 11.52
CA TRP A 82 13.81 -0.44 10.23
C TRP A 82 14.57 0.92 10.28
N PRO A 83 15.69 1.11 9.55
CA PRO A 83 16.36 2.42 9.44
C PRO A 83 15.51 3.40 8.62
N ALA A 84 15.12 4.52 9.24
CA ALA A 84 14.18 5.49 8.66
C ALA A 84 14.70 6.21 7.41
N ASP A 85 16.03 6.31 7.26
CA ASP A 85 16.65 7.24 6.30
C ASP A 85 16.70 6.69 4.86
N VAL A 86 16.63 5.36 4.70
CA VAL A 86 16.62 4.70 3.38
C VAL A 86 15.20 4.55 2.83
N ASP A 87 14.22 4.42 3.72
CA ASP A 87 12.80 4.25 3.41
C ASP A 87 12.16 5.55 2.88
N GLU A 88 12.72 6.70 3.27
CA GLU A 88 12.09 8.00 3.04
C GLU A 88 12.21 8.51 1.59
N PHE A 89 13.29 8.18 0.88
CA PHE A 89 13.55 8.73 -0.46
C PHE A 89 12.75 8.03 -1.57
N PHE A 90 12.58 6.71 -1.51
CA PHE A 90 11.88 5.95 -2.56
C PHE A 90 10.36 5.87 -2.37
N SER A 91 9.86 6.00 -1.13
CA SER A 91 8.42 5.95 -0.81
C SER A 91 7.70 7.28 -1.04
N ARG A 92 8.40 8.43 -0.93
CA ARG A 92 7.82 9.77 -1.10
C ARG A 92 7.40 10.09 -2.54
N ASP A 93 7.98 9.42 -3.53
CA ASP A 93 7.68 9.71 -4.93
C ASP A 93 6.47 8.94 -5.45
N ASN A 94 6.23 7.71 -4.99
CA ASN A 94 5.20 6.82 -5.53
C ASN A 94 3.84 6.96 -4.81
N VAL A 95 3.35 8.19 -4.63
CA VAL A 95 2.09 8.47 -3.95
C VAL A 95 0.96 8.67 -4.97
N PHE A 96 -0.20 8.07 -4.71
CA PHE A 96 -1.36 8.08 -5.58
C PHE A 96 -2.60 8.58 -4.86
N ASN A 97 -3.41 9.33 -5.60
CA ASN A 97 -4.69 9.79 -5.11
C ASN A 97 -5.71 8.63 -5.07
N GLY A 98 -6.38 8.46 -3.94
CA GLY A 98 -7.33 7.36 -3.74
C GLY A 98 -8.53 7.36 -4.68
N ARG A 99 -8.97 8.54 -5.12
CA ARG A 99 -10.16 8.67 -5.98
C ARG A 99 -9.85 8.55 -7.45
N SER A 100 -8.77 9.20 -7.89
CA SER A 100 -8.41 9.28 -9.31
C SER A 100 -7.36 8.25 -9.74
N HIS A 101 -6.68 7.62 -8.78
CA HIS A 101 -5.53 6.72 -9.00
C HIS A 101 -4.39 7.35 -9.81
N LYS A 102 -4.38 8.69 -9.94
CA LYS A 102 -3.29 9.45 -10.54
C LYS A 102 -2.25 9.75 -9.47
N GLU A 103 -1.00 9.91 -9.91
CA GLU A 103 0.09 10.32 -9.05
C GLU A 103 -0.25 11.66 -8.36
N ALA A 104 -0.09 11.70 -7.05
CA ALA A 104 -0.43 12.85 -6.23
C ALA A 104 0.77 13.81 -6.17
N VAL A 105 0.70 14.92 -6.91
CA VAL A 105 1.78 15.92 -6.98
C VAL A 105 1.81 16.86 -5.76
N LEU A 106 0.68 17.07 -5.09
CA LEU A 106 0.51 18.03 -4.00
C LEU A 106 -0.15 17.38 -2.76
N GLY A 107 0.29 17.75 -1.56
CA GLY A 107 -0.29 17.28 -0.29
C GLY A 107 0.46 16.14 0.42
N LYS A 108 1.54 15.62 -0.19
CA LYS A 108 2.36 14.50 0.29
C LYS A 108 2.82 14.62 1.76
N ALA A 109 3.10 15.83 2.23
CA ALA A 109 3.68 16.08 3.56
C ALA A 109 2.65 16.12 4.71
N LYS A 110 1.35 16.21 4.42
CA LYS A 110 0.30 16.31 5.46
C LYS A 110 -0.43 14.98 5.69
N GLU A 111 -0.14 13.98 4.88
CA GLU A 111 -0.76 12.66 4.96
C GLU A 111 -0.07 11.81 6.03
N SER A 112 -0.84 11.24 6.97
CA SER A 112 -0.36 10.21 7.89
C SER A 112 -0.57 8.83 7.25
N TRP A 113 0.44 7.96 7.31
CA TRP A 113 0.43 6.66 6.61
C TRP A 113 0.14 5.49 7.56
N SER A 114 -0.44 4.41 7.03
CA SER A 114 -0.67 3.16 7.75
C SER A 114 0.64 2.50 8.16
N VAL A 115 0.65 1.88 9.33
CA VAL A 115 1.76 1.04 9.82
C VAL A 115 1.75 -0.31 9.12
N GLU A 116 0.56 -0.84 8.83
CA GLU A 116 0.37 -2.06 8.05
C GLU A 116 0.51 -1.78 6.55
N THR A 117 0.87 -2.83 5.83
CA THR A 117 1.05 -2.84 4.37
C THR A 117 0.27 -3.96 3.72
N ASP A 118 -0.21 -3.73 2.51
CA ASP A 118 -0.81 -4.76 1.65
C ASP A 118 0.14 -5.12 0.51
N ASP A 119 0.29 -6.42 0.22
CA ASP A 119 1.10 -6.95 -0.87
C ASP A 119 0.23 -7.49 -2.04
N GLU A 120 0.88 -8.00 -3.09
CA GLU A 120 0.17 -8.58 -4.24
C GLU A 120 -0.73 -9.75 -3.84
N ALA A 121 -0.28 -10.60 -2.91
CA ALA A 121 -1.05 -11.76 -2.45
C ALA A 121 -2.34 -11.34 -1.74
N SER A 122 -2.26 -10.33 -0.87
CA SER A 122 -3.38 -9.76 -0.13
C SER A 122 -4.41 -9.14 -1.08
N MET A 123 -3.95 -8.34 -2.06
CA MET A 123 -4.83 -7.77 -3.08
C MET A 123 -5.52 -8.84 -3.93
N MET A 124 -4.79 -9.87 -4.35
CA MET A 124 -5.36 -10.98 -5.12
C MET A 124 -6.38 -11.78 -4.32
N GLY A 125 -6.12 -12.02 -3.03
CA GLY A 125 -7.09 -12.65 -2.13
C GLY A 125 -8.40 -11.87 -2.03
N LEU A 126 -8.32 -10.54 -1.87
CA LEU A 126 -9.51 -9.68 -1.84
C LEU A 126 -10.27 -9.68 -3.18
N LEU A 127 -9.56 -9.62 -4.31
CA LEU A 127 -10.18 -9.69 -5.64
C LEU A 127 -10.88 -11.03 -5.88
N GLN A 128 -10.34 -12.12 -5.35
CA GLN A 128 -10.93 -13.45 -5.45
C GLN A 128 -12.28 -13.52 -4.70
N ILE A 129 -12.40 -12.87 -3.53
CA ILE A 129 -13.67 -12.79 -2.78
C ILE A 129 -14.79 -12.17 -3.64
N PHE A 130 -14.50 -11.09 -4.39
CA PHE A 130 -15.49 -10.47 -5.27
C PHE A 130 -15.91 -11.38 -6.44
N VAL A 131 -14.97 -12.17 -6.98
CA VAL A 131 -15.27 -13.17 -8.02
C VAL A 131 -16.20 -14.24 -7.48
N GLU A 132 -15.93 -14.75 -6.28
CA GLU A 132 -16.76 -15.77 -5.63
C GLU A 132 -18.14 -15.26 -5.26
N ALA A 133 -18.23 -14.04 -4.72
CA ALA A 133 -19.50 -13.39 -4.43
C ALA A 133 -20.37 -13.22 -5.69
N ARG A 134 -19.76 -12.94 -6.86
CA ARG A 134 -20.49 -12.90 -8.14
C ARG A 134 -20.95 -14.27 -8.62
N LYS A 135 -20.15 -15.33 -8.40
CA LYS A 135 -20.53 -16.70 -8.74
C LYS A 135 -21.71 -17.18 -7.90
N ALA A 136 -21.73 -16.88 -6.60
CA ALA A 136 -22.80 -17.28 -5.69
C ALA A 136 -24.16 -16.58 -5.94
N ARG A 137 -24.17 -15.49 -6.73
CA ARG A 137 -25.38 -14.75 -7.11
C ARG A 137 -25.96 -15.21 -8.46
N LYS A 138 -25.29 -16.11 -9.17
CA LYS A 138 -25.76 -16.72 -10.41
C LYS A 138 -26.40 -18.07 -10.11
#